data_AF-A0A9R0TPI2-F1
#
_entry.id   AF-A0A9R0TPI2-F1
#
_cell.length_a   1.000
_cell.length_b   1.000
_cell.length_c   1.000
_cell.angle_alpha   90.00
_cell.angle_beta   90.00
_cell.angle_gamma   90.00
#
_symmetry.space_group_name_H-M   'P 1'
#
loop_
_entity.id
_entity.type
_entity.pdbx_description
1 polymer ?
#
loop_
_entity_poly.entity_id
_entity_poly.type
_entity_poly.pdbx_seq_one_letter_code
_entity_poly.pdbx_strand_id
1 'polypeptide(L)'
;MAQWNGMEQAATIAQLVGVDALGLISTIVQAAQTVQRNKETCQELVQDVQLINGLLRMLQNPEMMQREEIVNALNGLEGTLREAYSLVSSCQDCSTTYRIFMGWKHTDQFRRVKKKIAKHLRFYPMIFHADITCRLERISNGTLSTCSSQV
;
A
#
# COMPACT_ATOMS: atom_id res chain seq x y z
N MET A 1 -28.84 15.00 0.94
CA MET A 1 -27.58 15.70 1.24
C MET A 1 -26.45 14.78 1.73
N ALA A 2 -26.69 13.53 2.13
CA ALA A 2 -25.65 12.64 2.69
C ALA A 2 -24.60 12.10 1.68
N GLN A 3 -24.93 12.02 0.38
CA GLN A 3 -24.06 11.43 -0.63
C GLN A 3 -22.84 12.30 -1.00
N TRP A 4 -22.98 13.62 -0.99
CA TRP A 4 -21.91 14.55 -1.33
C TRP A 4 -20.83 14.62 -0.24
N ASN A 5 -21.23 14.61 1.03
CA ASN A 5 -20.31 14.58 2.16
C ASN A 5 -19.43 13.32 2.16
N GLY A 6 -19.99 12.16 1.78
CA GLY A 6 -19.22 10.91 1.68
C GLY A 6 -18.18 10.91 0.56
N MET A 7 -18.46 11.58 -0.57
CA MET A 7 -17.53 11.69 -1.70
C MET A 7 -16.36 12.63 -1.41
N GLU A 8 -16.61 13.78 -0.76
CA GLU A 8 -15.55 14.71 -0.35
C GLU A 8 -14.62 14.09 0.69
N GLN A 9 -15.18 13.31 1.62
CA GLN A 9 -14.42 12.62 2.66
C GLN A 9 -13.59 11.47 2.07
N ALA A 10 -14.15 10.69 1.14
CA ALA A 10 -13.42 9.67 0.40
C ALA A 10 -12.30 10.27 -0.49
N ALA A 11 -12.54 11.39 -1.15
CA ALA A 11 -11.53 12.10 -1.94
C ALA A 11 -10.38 12.62 -1.08
N THR A 12 -10.69 13.20 0.08
CA THR A 12 -9.69 13.69 1.04
C THR A 12 -8.83 12.54 1.58
N ILE A 13 -9.43 11.40 1.92
CA ILE A 13 -8.73 10.21 2.43
C ILE A 13 -7.90 9.54 1.33
N ALA A 14 -8.43 9.45 0.10
CA ALA A 14 -7.71 8.91 -1.05
C ALA A 14 -6.50 9.78 -1.45
N GLN A 15 -6.60 11.11 -1.32
CA GLN A 15 -5.47 12.02 -1.53
C GLN A 15 -4.41 11.87 -0.43
N LEU A 16 -4.83 11.77 0.84
CA LEU A 16 -3.93 11.66 1.99
C LEU A 16 -3.17 10.33 2.03
N VAL A 17 -3.78 9.23 1.57
CA VAL A 17 -3.20 7.89 1.71
C VAL A 17 -2.75 7.32 0.37
N GLY A 18 -3.43 7.61 -0.73
CA GLY A 18 -3.16 6.97 -2.03
C GLY A 18 -1.98 7.60 -2.78
N VAL A 19 -1.98 8.91 -2.98
CA VAL A 19 -0.98 9.58 -3.83
C VAL A 19 0.40 9.60 -3.17
N ASP A 20 0.45 9.96 -1.89
CA ASP A 20 1.72 10.04 -1.14
C ASP A 20 2.33 8.66 -0.87
N ALA A 21 1.50 7.64 -0.61
CA ALA A 21 2.00 6.27 -0.42
C ALA A 21 2.51 5.65 -1.73
N LEU A 22 1.79 5.83 -2.85
CA LEU A 22 2.25 5.33 -4.16
C LEU A 22 3.57 5.99 -4.57
N GLY A 23 3.71 7.30 -4.32
CA GLY A 23 4.96 8.03 -4.49
C GLY A 23 6.10 7.47 -3.63
N LEU A 24 5.85 7.27 -2.32
CA LEU A 24 6.83 6.67 -1.41
C LEU A 24 7.25 5.26 -1.84
N ILE A 25 6.31 4.41 -2.28
CA ILE A 25 6.64 3.06 -2.77
C ILE A 25 7.57 3.14 -3.98
N SER A 26 7.27 4.01 -4.96
CA SER A 26 8.15 4.22 -6.11
C SER A 26 9.56 4.62 -5.67
N THR A 27 9.67 5.56 -4.74
CA THR A 27 10.96 6.02 -4.21
C THR A 27 11.71 4.89 -3.48
N ILE A 28 11.03 4.04 -2.70
CA ILE A 28 11.62 2.87 -2.03
C ILE A 28 12.20 1.88 -3.07
N VAL A 29 11.42 1.56 -4.10
CA VAL A 29 11.83 0.64 -5.17
C VAL A 29 13.06 1.19 -5.89
N GLN A 30 13.07 2.48 -6.22
CA GLN A 30 14.22 3.14 -6.85
C GLN A 30 15.44 3.15 -5.93
N ALA A 31 15.27 3.48 -4.65
CA ALA A 31 16.36 3.49 -3.68
C ALA A 31 17.01 2.10 -3.52
N ALA A 32 16.20 1.05 -3.54
CA ALA A 32 16.68 -0.34 -3.44
C ALA A 32 17.52 -0.80 -4.65
N GLN A 33 17.49 -0.09 -5.78
CA GLN A 33 18.34 -0.42 -6.94
C GLN A 33 19.81 -0.04 -6.71
N THR A 34 20.07 0.93 -5.83
CA THR A 34 21.41 1.46 -5.59
C THR A 34 22.00 1.01 -4.25
N VAL A 35 21.32 0.13 -3.50
CA VAL A 35 21.84 -0.37 -2.22
C VAL A 35 23.09 -1.23 -2.42
N GLN A 36 24.06 -1.04 -1.52
CA GLN A 36 25.32 -1.78 -1.55
C GLN A 36 25.38 -2.84 -0.46
N ARG A 37 24.58 -2.70 0.61
CA ARG A 37 24.51 -3.61 1.77
C ARG A 37 23.11 -4.20 1.92
N ASN A 38 23.01 -5.33 2.64
CA ASN A 38 21.76 -6.01 2.95
C ASN A 38 20.83 -6.22 1.73
N LYS A 39 21.43 -6.46 0.55
CA LYS A 39 20.71 -6.47 -0.73
C LYS A 39 19.50 -7.39 -0.71
N GLU A 40 19.67 -8.62 -0.26
CA GLU A 40 18.57 -9.60 -0.17
C GLU A 40 17.44 -9.09 0.73
N THR A 41 17.76 -8.61 1.94
CA THR A 41 16.74 -8.10 2.87
C THR A 41 16.04 -6.84 2.33
N CYS A 42 16.75 -5.96 1.63
CA CYS A 42 16.15 -4.82 0.93
C CYS A 42 15.23 -5.26 -0.21
N GLN A 43 15.63 -6.29 -0.98
CA GLN A 43 14.81 -6.83 -2.07
C GLN A 43 13.54 -7.51 -1.55
N GLU A 44 13.63 -8.26 -0.45
CA GLU A 44 12.44 -8.81 0.22
C GLU A 44 11.49 -7.68 0.69
N LEU A 45 12.03 -6.61 1.26
CA LEU A 45 11.23 -5.45 1.67
C LEU A 45 10.56 -4.77 0.46
N VAL A 46 11.26 -4.70 -0.68
CA VAL A 46 10.71 -4.21 -1.95
C VAL A 46 9.53 -5.07 -2.41
N GLN A 47 9.65 -6.38 -2.35
CA GLN A 47 8.55 -7.29 -2.70
C GLN A 47 7.32 -7.04 -1.80
N ASP A 48 7.53 -6.87 -0.49
CA ASP A 48 6.47 -6.58 0.47
C ASP A 48 5.75 -5.25 0.17
N VAL A 49 6.48 -4.17 -0.14
CA VAL A 49 5.86 -2.87 -0.49
C VAL A 49 5.21 -2.87 -1.87
N GLN A 50 5.65 -3.74 -2.79
CA GLN A 50 4.97 -3.92 -4.08
C GLN A 50 3.60 -4.59 -3.92
N LEU A 51 3.42 -5.48 -2.94
CA LEU A 51 2.10 -6.01 -2.59
C LEU A 51 1.16 -4.90 -2.10
N ILE A 52 1.68 -3.95 -1.32
CA ILE A 52 0.93 -2.76 -0.90
C ILE A 52 0.56 -1.89 -2.12
N ASN A 53 1.45 -1.70 -3.09
CA ASN A 53 1.12 -0.98 -4.33
C ASN A 53 -0.04 -1.64 -5.09
N GLY A 54 -0.05 -2.97 -5.19
CA GLY A 54 -1.18 -3.72 -5.75
C GLY A 54 -2.48 -3.45 -5.00
N LEU A 55 -2.44 -3.49 -3.67
CA LEU A 55 -3.59 -3.19 -2.80
C LEU A 55 -4.12 -1.76 -3.01
N LEU A 56 -3.24 -0.76 -2.97
CA LEU A 56 -3.63 0.64 -3.12
C LEU A 56 -4.25 0.93 -4.49
N ARG A 57 -3.77 0.26 -5.55
CA ARG A 57 -4.36 0.38 -6.89
C ARG A 57 -5.76 -0.21 -6.97
N MET A 58 -6.03 -1.32 -6.30
CA MET A 58 -7.40 -1.89 -6.24
C MET A 58 -8.34 -0.98 -5.45
N LEU A 59 -7.84 -0.34 -4.41
CA LEU A 59 -8.62 0.59 -3.59
C LEU A 59 -8.87 1.95 -4.27
N GLN A 60 -8.40 2.19 -5.49
CA GLN A 60 -8.77 3.40 -6.25
C GLN A 60 -10.26 3.47 -6.60
N ASN A 61 -11.01 2.38 -6.41
CA ASN A 61 -12.46 2.41 -6.45
C ASN A 61 -13.04 3.23 -5.26
N PRO A 62 -13.71 4.37 -5.50
CA PRO A 62 -14.19 5.25 -4.44
C PRO A 62 -15.25 4.62 -3.53
N GLU A 63 -15.93 3.55 -3.95
CA GLU A 63 -16.86 2.79 -3.10
C GLU A 63 -16.12 2.00 -2.01
N MET A 64 -14.88 1.60 -2.27
CA MET A 64 -14.05 0.85 -1.32
C MET A 64 -13.46 1.79 -0.26
N MET A 65 -13.04 2.99 -0.63
CA MET A 65 -12.50 3.99 0.31
C MET A 65 -13.53 4.60 1.26
N GLN A 66 -14.83 4.36 1.04
CA GLN A 66 -15.90 4.78 1.96
C GLN A 66 -16.07 3.84 3.16
N ARG A 67 -15.47 2.65 3.13
CA ARG A 67 -15.57 1.67 4.23
C ARG A 67 -14.58 2.01 5.33
N GLU A 68 -15.09 2.25 6.54
CA GLU A 68 -14.27 2.64 7.70
C GLU A 68 -13.20 1.59 8.03
N GLU A 69 -13.48 0.31 7.80
CA GLU A 69 -12.53 -0.78 8.01
C GLU A 69 -11.30 -0.65 7.09
N ILE A 70 -11.49 -0.17 5.87
CA ILE A 70 -10.42 0.05 4.89
C ILE A 70 -9.59 1.27 5.30
N VAL A 71 -10.23 2.36 5.68
CA VAL A 71 -9.55 3.56 6.19
C VAL A 71 -8.70 3.23 7.42
N ASN A 72 -9.26 2.47 8.37
CA ASN A 72 -8.55 2.01 9.55
C ASN A 72 -7.40 1.05 9.23
N ALA A 73 -7.55 0.20 8.21
CA ALA A 73 -6.50 -0.72 7.76
C ALA A 73 -5.31 0.01 7.11
N LEU A 74 -5.54 1.15 6.46
CA LEU A 74 -4.49 1.97 5.85
C LEU A 74 -3.90 3.02 6.80
N ASN A 75 -4.53 3.25 7.97
CA ASN A 75 -4.03 4.21 8.93
C ASN A 75 -2.60 3.87 9.38
N GLY A 76 -1.69 4.85 9.28
CA GLY A 76 -0.27 4.68 9.59
C GLY A 76 0.56 4.01 8.49
N LEU A 77 -0.03 3.73 7.31
CA LEU A 77 0.70 3.14 6.18
C LEU A 77 1.80 4.07 5.68
N GLU A 78 1.50 5.35 5.50
CA GLU A 78 2.49 6.34 5.06
C GLU A 78 3.70 6.40 6.00
N GLY A 79 3.46 6.44 7.32
CA GLY A 79 4.53 6.39 8.32
C GLY A 79 5.36 5.10 8.23
N THR A 80 4.71 3.97 8.00
CA THR A 80 5.40 2.68 7.79
C THR A 80 6.25 2.70 6.51
N LEU A 81 5.76 3.32 5.43
CA LEU A 81 6.51 3.47 4.18
C LEU A 81 7.70 4.43 4.34
N ARG A 82 7.55 5.51 5.12
CA ARG A 82 8.68 6.41 5.45
C ARG A 82 9.76 5.69 6.25
N GLU A 83 9.38 4.83 7.21
CA GLU A 83 10.33 3.97 7.92
C GLU A 83 11.03 2.98 6.98
N ALA A 84 10.28 2.36 6.06
CA ALA A 84 10.84 1.46 5.06
C ALA A 84 11.85 2.18 4.15
N TYR A 85 11.52 3.37 3.66
CA TYR A 85 12.43 4.21 2.88
C TYR A 85 13.71 4.53 3.64
N SER A 86 13.61 4.96 4.90
CA SER A 86 14.79 5.25 5.73
C SER A 86 15.73 4.05 5.87
N LEU A 87 15.18 2.83 6.04
CA LEU A 87 15.96 1.59 6.10
C LEU A 87 16.61 1.21 4.78
N VAL A 88 15.93 1.44 3.65
CA VAL A 88 16.52 1.17 2.33
C VAL A 88 17.63 2.18 2.03
N SER A 89 17.39 3.47 2.30
CA SER A 89 18.38 4.52 2.10
C SER A 89 19.64 4.32 2.96
N SER A 90 19.50 3.80 4.18
CA SER A 90 20.67 3.49 5.00
C SER A 90 21.54 2.35 4.44
N CYS A 91 20.97 1.50 3.59
CA CYS A 91 21.71 0.43 2.91
C CYS A 91 22.48 0.94 1.67
N GLN A 92 22.24 2.19 1.25
CA GLN A 92 23.02 2.91 0.22
C GLN A 92 24.27 3.56 0.81
N ASP A 93 24.22 4.01 2.06
CA ASP A 93 25.29 4.81 2.68
C ASP A 93 26.47 3.93 3.16
N CYS A 94 27.68 4.28 2.71
CA CYS A 94 28.89 3.50 2.92
C CYS A 94 29.72 3.94 4.13
N SER A 95 29.38 5.03 4.81
CA SER A 95 30.23 5.66 5.83
C SER A 95 30.68 4.68 6.95
N THR A 96 31.97 4.77 7.32
CA THR A 96 32.65 3.85 8.24
C THR A 96 32.13 3.94 9.68
N THR A 97 31.74 5.13 10.12
CA THR A 97 31.16 5.40 11.45
C THR A 97 29.78 4.77 11.60
N TYR A 98 28.97 4.76 10.52
CA TYR A 98 27.67 4.10 10.49
C TYR A 98 27.79 2.57 10.58
N ARG A 99 28.78 1.99 9.90
CA ARG A 99 29.07 0.54 9.87
C ARG A 99 29.36 -0.06 11.26
N ILE A 100 29.98 0.70 12.17
CA ILE A 100 30.30 0.24 13.54
C ILE A 100 29.06 0.29 14.44
N PHE A 101 28.22 1.33 14.30
CA PHE A 101 27.00 1.46 15.11
C PHE A 101 25.86 0.52 14.64
N MET A 102 25.90 0.07 13.38
CA MET A 102 24.80 -0.65 12.71
C MET A 102 24.97 -2.17 12.60
N GLY A 103 26.10 -2.73 13.07
CA GLY A 103 26.41 -4.17 12.94
C GLY A 103 25.45 -5.14 13.64
N TRP A 104 24.63 -4.68 14.60
CA TRP A 104 23.69 -5.52 15.37
C TRP A 104 22.21 -5.08 15.31
N LYS A 105 21.87 -3.95 14.66
CA LYS A 105 20.54 -3.32 14.79
C LYS A 105 19.63 -3.41 13.56
N HIS A 106 20.12 -3.96 12.44
CA HIS A 106 19.36 -4.03 11.18
C HIS A 106 18.26 -5.11 11.17
N THR A 107 18.54 -6.34 11.61
CA THR A 107 17.56 -7.44 11.56
C THR A 107 16.30 -7.12 12.35
N ASP A 108 16.44 -6.50 13.52
CA ASP A 108 15.30 -6.11 14.33
C ASP A 108 14.48 -4.97 13.71
N GLN A 109 15.12 -4.01 13.02
CA GLN A 109 14.43 -2.91 12.36
C GLN A 109 13.71 -3.39 11.09
N PHE A 110 14.36 -4.19 10.25
CA PHE A 110 13.72 -4.84 9.11
C PHE A 110 12.56 -5.72 9.56
N ARG A 111 12.76 -6.55 10.60
CA ARG A 111 11.69 -7.37 11.19
C ARG A 111 10.52 -6.50 11.69
N ARG A 112 10.80 -5.36 12.32
CA ARG A 112 9.77 -4.42 12.78
C ARG A 112 8.97 -3.83 11.62
N VAL A 113 9.64 -3.36 10.57
CA VAL A 113 8.98 -2.78 9.39
C VAL A 113 8.22 -3.84 8.59
N LYS A 114 8.81 -5.02 8.32
CA LYS A 114 8.11 -6.15 7.68
C LYS A 114 6.87 -6.57 8.47
N LYS A 115 6.93 -6.59 9.80
CA LYS A 115 5.75 -6.85 10.66
C LYS A 115 4.68 -5.77 10.53
N LYS A 116 5.07 -4.49 10.45
CA LYS A 116 4.13 -3.40 10.19
C LYS A 116 3.50 -3.56 8.80
N ILE A 117 4.27 -3.84 7.74
CA ILE A 117 3.73 -4.07 6.39
C ILE A 117 2.76 -5.26 6.37
N ALA A 118 3.14 -6.39 6.98
CA ALA A 118 2.30 -7.57 7.08
C ALA A 118 0.96 -7.29 7.78
N LYS A 119 0.93 -6.37 8.76
CA LYS A 119 -0.31 -5.93 9.41
C LYS A 119 -1.26 -5.26 8.40
N HIS A 120 -0.74 -4.40 7.52
CA HIS A 120 -1.55 -3.74 6.48
C HIS A 120 -2.01 -4.75 5.42
N LEU A 121 -1.18 -5.74 5.09
CA LEU A 121 -1.52 -6.79 4.11
C LEU A 121 -2.53 -7.83 4.61
N ARG A 122 -2.80 -7.93 5.93
CA ARG A 122 -3.74 -8.92 6.48
C ARG A 122 -5.15 -8.82 5.88
N PHE A 123 -5.56 -7.64 5.45
CA PHE A 123 -6.89 -7.40 4.86
C PHE A 123 -6.93 -7.56 3.34
N TYR A 124 -5.77 -7.78 2.71
CA TYR A 124 -5.63 -7.92 1.26
C TYR A 124 -6.62 -8.94 0.66
N PRO A 125 -6.74 -10.17 1.18
CA PRO A 125 -7.60 -11.18 0.55
C PRO A 125 -9.09 -10.78 0.59
N MET A 126 -9.52 -10.14 1.68
CA MET A 126 -10.91 -9.69 1.85
C MET A 126 -11.23 -8.51 0.92
N ILE A 127 -10.34 -7.52 0.86
CA ILE A 127 -10.46 -6.36 -0.02
C ILE A 127 -10.47 -6.80 -1.49
N PHE A 128 -9.55 -7.69 -1.86
CA PHE A 128 -9.45 -8.26 -3.21
C PHE A 128 -10.75 -8.97 -3.62
N HIS A 129 -11.28 -9.82 -2.74
CA HIS A 129 -12.52 -10.55 -3.00
C HIS A 129 -13.72 -9.60 -3.14
N ALA A 130 -13.82 -8.60 -2.27
CA ALA A 130 -14.89 -7.59 -2.33
C ALA A 130 -14.83 -6.78 -3.63
N ASP A 131 -13.65 -6.32 -4.05
CA ASP A 131 -13.49 -5.59 -5.33
C ASP A 131 -13.93 -6.45 -6.52
N ILE A 132 -13.48 -7.71 -6.59
CA ILE A 132 -13.89 -8.64 -7.66
C ILE A 132 -15.40 -8.83 -7.66
N THR A 133 -15.99 -9.05 -6.49
CA THR A 133 -17.44 -9.27 -6.36
C THR A 133 -18.22 -8.05 -6.87
N CYS A 134 -17.86 -6.85 -6.42
CA CYS A 134 -18.49 -5.60 -6.88
C CYS A 134 -18.34 -5.41 -8.40
N ARG A 135 -17.16 -5.69 -8.97
CA ARG A 135 -16.93 -5.60 -10.42
C ARG A 135 -17.78 -6.62 -11.19
N LEU A 136 -17.91 -7.85 -10.69
CA LEU A 136 -18.75 -8.89 -11.31
C LEU A 136 -20.23 -8.53 -11.25
N GLU A 137 -20.72 -8.02 -10.13
CA GLU A 137 -22.11 -7.54 -10.01
C GLU A 137 -22.41 -6.43 -11.01
N ARG A 138 -21.48 -5.48 -11.20
CA ARG A 138 -21.63 -4.42 -12.21
C ARG A 138 -21.67 -4.97 -13.63
N ILE A 139 -20.84 -5.97 -13.95
CA ILE A 139 -20.87 -6.63 -15.25
C ILE A 139 -22.22 -7.34 -15.44
N SER A 140 -22.66 -8.14 -14.45
CA SER A 140 -23.93 -8.86 -14.47
C SER A 140 -25.12 -7.92 -14.63
N ASN A 141 -25.19 -6.84 -13.84
CA ASN A 141 -26.26 -5.86 -13.88
C ASN A 141 -26.22 -4.99 -15.16
N GLY A 142 -25.02 -4.71 -15.68
CA GLY A 142 -24.84 -4.06 -16.99
C GLY A 142 -25.23 -4.94 -18.17
N THR A 143 -25.09 -6.26 -18.04
CA THR A 143 -25.62 -7.23 -19.02
C THR A 143 -27.13 -7.46 -18.85
N LEU A 144 -27.70 -7.23 -17.66
CA LEU A 144 -29.14 -7.29 -17.44
C LEU A 144 -29.89 -6.05 -17.97
N SER A 145 -29.23 -4.89 -18.05
CA SER A 145 -29.87 -3.67 -18.59
C SER A 145 -30.01 -3.66 -20.12
N THR A 146 -29.34 -4.58 -20.82
CA THR A 146 -29.41 -4.70 -22.30
C THR A 146 -30.47 -5.70 -22.80
N CYS A 147 -31.18 -6.41 -21.91
CA CYS A 147 -32.21 -7.39 -22.30
C CYS A 147 -33.67 -6.95 -22.07
N SER A 148 -33.95 -5.69 -21.70
CA SER A 148 -35.33 -5.21 -21.49
C SER A 148 -35.76 -4.11 -22.46
N SER A 149 -35.34 -4.20 -23.71
CA SER A 149 -35.83 -3.34 -24.80
C SER A 149 -36.04 -4.16 -26.06
N GLN A 150 -36.99 -5.09 -26.01
CA GLN A 150 -37.74 -5.62 -27.15
C GLN A 150 -38.74 -6.64 -26.61
N VAL A 151 -39.99 -6.21 -26.40
CA VAL A 151 -41.25 -6.76 -26.97
C VAL A 151 -42.35 -5.76 -26.63
#